data_AF-A0A7S1RYH7-F1
#
_entry.id   AF-A0A7S1RYH7-F1
#
_cell.length_a   1.000
_cell.length_b   1.000
_cell.length_c   1.000
_cell.angle_alpha   90.00
_cell.angle_beta   90.00
_cell.angle_gamma   90.00
#
_symmetry.space_group_name_H-M   'P 1'
#
loop_
_entity.id
_entity.type
_entity.pdbx_description
1 polymer ?
#
loop_
_entity_poly.entity_id
_entity_poly.type
_entity_poly.pdbx_seq_one_letter_code
_entity_poly.pdbx_strand_id
1 'polypeptide(L)'
;GDAIPVAVRTLSTTHQRWILQAGCSGFAGFWHNSLADESEERLCEVSPLVSYEGENLGGAFAQGAKLDLPLHLEARREALDSVSPRMEDLDLEALAAPFHEAISPGQEEPPLRYVPEESPVSVQEARLLQ
;
A
#
# COMPACT_ATOMS: atom_id res chain seq x y z
N GLY A 1 20.07 7.60 23.61
CA GLY A 1 19.65 6.67 22.56
C GLY A 1 20.79 6.56 21.59
N ASP A 2 21.04 5.36 21.07
CA ASP A 2 21.98 5.21 19.96
C ASP A 2 21.45 5.97 18.75
N ALA A 3 22.35 6.58 17.98
CA ALA A 3 21.95 7.31 16.77
C ALA A 3 21.38 6.32 15.74
N ILE A 4 20.21 6.63 15.18
CA ILE A 4 19.57 5.79 14.17
C ILE A 4 20.48 5.70 12.93
N PRO A 5 20.76 4.48 12.41
CA PRO A 5 21.59 4.33 11.23
C PRO A 5 21.07 5.16 10.05
N VAL A 6 21.98 5.79 9.31
CA VAL A 6 21.63 6.63 8.15
C VAL A 6 20.75 5.88 7.15
N ALA A 7 21.00 4.58 6.94
CA ALA A 7 20.19 3.74 6.06
C ALA A 7 18.72 3.67 6.50
N VAL A 8 18.47 3.48 7.80
CA VAL A 8 17.11 3.42 8.38
C VAL A 8 16.41 4.76 8.23
N ARG A 9 17.09 5.86 8.55
CA ARG A 9 16.54 7.21 8.37
C ARG A 9 16.20 7.51 6.91
N THR A 10 17.08 7.13 5.99
CA THR A 10 16.87 7.33 4.54
C THR A 10 15.67 6.53 4.05
N LEU A 11 15.55 5.25 4.42
CA LEU A 11 14.39 4.42 4.07
C LEU A 11 13.11 5.02 4.63
N SER A 12 13.13 5.39 5.91
CA SER A 12 11.99 6.02 6.58
C SER A 12 11.53 7.30 5.90
N THR A 13 12.49 8.14 5.50
CA THR A 13 12.19 9.38 4.75
C THR A 13 11.58 9.08 3.38
N THR A 14 12.09 8.06 2.68
CA THR A 14 11.57 7.63 1.38
C THR A 14 10.13 7.12 1.50
N HIS A 15 9.83 6.28 2.49
CA HIS A 15 8.50 5.76 2.72
C HIS A 15 7.49 6.84 3.10
N GLN A 16 7.86 7.81 3.95
CA GLN A 16 7.00 8.98 4.21
C GLN A 16 6.69 9.75 2.93
N ARG A 17 7.65 9.90 2.02
CA ARG A 17 7.41 10.56 0.73
C ARG A 17 6.45 9.77 -0.15
N TRP A 18 6.57 8.45 -0.22
CA TRP A 18 5.63 7.61 -0.96
C TRP A 18 4.20 7.81 -0.47
N ILE A 19 3.99 7.80 0.84
CA ILE A 19 2.67 8.04 1.45
C ILE A 19 2.15 9.44 1.13
N LEU A 20 2.99 10.47 1.24
CA LEU A 20 2.60 11.86 0.93
C LEU A 20 2.27 12.05 -0.56
N GLN A 21 3.00 11.39 -1.45
CA GLN A 21 2.79 11.46 -2.91
C GLN A 21 1.55 10.68 -3.34
N ALA A 22 1.30 9.53 -2.72
CA ALA A 22 0.13 8.70 -2.99
C ALA A 22 -1.14 9.25 -2.34
N GLY A 23 -0.99 10.07 -1.29
CA GLY A 23 -2.08 10.79 -0.66
C GLY A 23 -2.88 11.55 -1.70
N CYS A 24 -4.16 11.19 -1.85
CA CYS A 24 -5.09 11.94 -2.68
C CYS A 24 -5.20 13.37 -2.13
N SER A 25 -5.85 14.29 -2.85
CA SER A 25 -6.12 15.66 -2.37
C SER A 25 -6.82 15.76 -1.00
N GLY A 26 -7.35 14.63 -0.50
CA GLY A 26 -7.92 14.47 0.82
C GLY A 26 -6.97 14.04 1.94
N PHE A 27 -5.75 13.56 1.66
CA PHE A 27 -4.83 13.11 2.71
C PHE A 27 -4.22 14.29 3.47
N ALA A 28 -4.30 14.30 4.80
CA ALA A 28 -3.89 15.43 5.64
C ALA A 28 -2.45 15.30 6.20
N GLY A 29 -1.69 14.29 5.76
CA GLY A 29 -0.29 14.11 6.11
C GLY A 29 -0.06 13.39 7.44
N PHE A 30 1.13 13.59 8.02
CA PHE A 30 1.49 13.08 9.34
C PHE A 30 1.18 14.09 10.44
N TRP A 31 0.92 13.61 11.67
CA TRP A 31 0.78 14.52 12.80
C TRP A 31 2.03 15.38 13.02
N HIS A 32 1.78 16.64 13.39
CA HIS A 32 2.78 17.71 13.52
C HIS A 32 3.63 17.99 12.25
N ASN A 33 3.21 17.47 11.08
CA ASN A 33 3.97 17.57 9.83
C ASN A 33 5.41 17.04 9.96
N SER A 34 5.58 16.00 10.79
CA SER A 34 6.89 15.47 11.17
C SER A 34 7.52 14.68 10.02
N LEU A 35 8.81 14.91 9.79
CA LEU A 35 9.65 14.08 8.92
C LEU A 35 10.53 13.15 9.76
N ALA A 36 10.95 12.04 9.16
CA ALA A 36 11.91 11.12 9.76
C ALA A 36 13.22 11.84 10.10
N ASP A 37 13.70 11.64 11.32
CA ASP A 37 14.96 12.20 11.82
C ASP A 37 15.76 11.11 12.56
N GLU A 38 16.63 11.51 13.50
CA GLU A 38 17.42 10.57 14.30
C GLU A 38 16.63 10.01 15.51
N SER A 39 15.35 10.39 15.67
CA SER A 39 14.46 9.87 16.70
C SER A 39 13.69 8.64 16.21
N GLU A 40 13.61 7.63 17.07
CA GLU A 40 12.76 6.44 16.87
C GLU A 40 11.27 6.82 16.74
N GLU A 41 10.87 7.93 17.37
CA GLU A 41 9.49 8.42 17.38
C GLU A 41 9.00 8.90 16.00
N ARG A 42 9.90 9.03 15.02
CA ARG A 42 9.58 9.56 13.68
C ARG A 42 9.83 8.57 12.55
N LEU A 43 10.03 7.28 12.87
CA LEU A 43 10.28 6.24 11.88
C LEU A 43 9.01 5.84 11.12
N CYS A 44 9.19 5.46 9.86
CA CYS A 44 8.14 5.05 8.95
C CYS A 44 8.63 3.88 8.10
N GLU A 45 7.84 2.84 8.00
CA GLU A 45 8.12 1.70 7.14
C GLU A 45 6.90 1.36 6.29
N VAL A 46 7.14 1.10 5.01
CA VAL A 46 6.18 0.48 4.10
C VAL A 46 6.79 -0.86 3.72
N SER A 47 6.09 -1.95 4.02
CA SER A 47 6.54 -3.28 3.60
C SER A 47 6.64 -3.34 2.07
N PRO A 48 7.69 -3.98 1.52
CA PRO A 48 7.77 -4.24 0.08
C PRO A 48 6.60 -5.05 -0.48
N LEU A 49 5.86 -5.80 0.36
CA LEU A 49 4.66 -6.51 -0.04
C LEU A 49 3.42 -5.60 -0.13
N VAL A 50 3.47 -4.41 0.49
CA VAL A 50 2.47 -3.35 0.32
C VAL A 50 2.79 -2.52 -0.92
N SER A 51 4.05 -2.11 -1.07
CA SER A 51 4.52 -1.29 -2.18
C SER A 51 6.03 -1.43 -2.33
N TYR A 52 6.50 -1.78 -3.52
CA TYR A 52 7.92 -2.04 -3.77
C TYR A 52 8.71 -0.74 -4.04
N GLU A 53 8.11 0.20 -4.78
CA GLU A 53 8.71 1.48 -5.18
C GLU A 53 7.76 2.69 -4.96
N GLY A 54 6.71 2.52 -4.16
CA GLY A 54 5.71 3.56 -3.86
C GLY A 54 4.44 3.51 -4.71
N GLU A 55 4.30 2.49 -5.58
CA GLU A 55 3.10 2.22 -6.36
C GLU A 55 1.91 1.75 -5.50
N ASN A 56 0.69 1.90 -6.03
CA ASN A 56 -0.55 1.33 -5.48
C ASN A 56 -0.92 1.72 -4.04
N LEU A 57 -0.32 2.78 -3.48
CA LEU A 57 -0.69 3.35 -2.17
C LEU A 57 -1.92 4.27 -2.24
N GLY A 58 -2.42 4.57 -3.44
CA GLY A 58 -3.59 5.43 -3.65
C GLY A 58 -4.87 4.81 -3.07
N GLY A 59 -5.64 5.59 -2.33
CA GLY A 59 -6.87 5.12 -1.68
C GLY A 59 -6.65 4.28 -0.41
N ALA A 60 -5.40 4.01 -0.02
CA ALA A 60 -5.08 3.33 1.24
C ALA A 60 -5.39 4.19 2.48
N PHE A 61 -5.47 5.52 2.31
CA PHE A 61 -5.69 6.47 3.38
C PHE A 61 -7.02 7.21 3.19
N ALA A 62 -7.84 7.24 4.24
CA ALA A 62 -9.12 7.93 4.20
C ALA A 62 -8.95 9.45 4.00
N GLN A 63 -9.94 10.08 3.36
CA GLN A 63 -10.00 11.53 3.25
C GLN A 63 -10.03 12.18 4.64
N GLY A 64 -9.17 13.16 4.86
CA GLY A 64 -8.96 13.85 6.13
C GLY A 64 -8.07 13.10 7.12
N ALA A 65 -7.61 11.89 6.80
CA ALA A 65 -6.80 11.10 7.72
C ALA A 65 -5.44 11.78 7.96
N LYS A 66 -5.02 11.74 9.23
CA LYS A 66 -3.66 12.01 9.66
C LYS A 66 -3.06 10.75 10.25
N LEU A 67 -1.81 10.46 9.90
CA LEU A 67 -1.11 9.28 10.40
C LEU A 67 -0.16 9.66 11.53
N ASP A 68 -0.13 8.79 12.56
CA ASP A 68 0.82 8.86 13.65
C ASP A 68 2.15 8.21 13.26
N LEU A 69 3.23 8.67 13.90
CA LEU A 69 4.55 8.04 13.86
C LEU A 69 4.89 7.48 15.27
N PRO A 70 5.69 6.40 15.37
CA PRO A 70 6.23 5.64 14.25
C PRO A 70 5.15 4.85 13.51
N LEU A 71 5.32 4.68 12.20
CA LEU A 71 4.37 4.00 11.34
C LEU A 71 5.00 2.77 10.71
N HIS A 72 4.28 1.66 10.68
CA HIS A 72 4.62 0.48 9.89
C HIS A 72 3.37 0.05 9.10
N LEU A 73 3.45 0.10 7.77
CA LEU A 73 2.43 -0.39 6.87
C LEU A 73 2.80 -1.80 6.40
N GLU A 74 2.18 -2.79 7.03
CA GLU A 74 2.39 -4.21 6.76
C GLU A 74 1.33 -4.76 5.79
N ALA A 75 1.72 -5.75 5.00
CA ALA A 75 0.80 -6.52 4.18
C ALA A 75 -0.04 -7.46 5.07
N ARG A 76 -1.28 -7.74 4.67
CA ARG A 76 -2.23 -8.54 5.47
C ARG A 76 -1.68 -9.88 5.96
N ARG A 77 -0.78 -10.52 5.19
CA ARG A 77 -0.17 -11.80 5.59
C ARG A 77 0.97 -11.63 6.59
N GLU A 78 1.69 -10.51 6.55
CA GLU A 78 2.74 -10.20 7.53
C GLU A 78 2.14 -9.95 8.92
N ALA A 79 0.95 -9.34 8.97
CA ALA A 79 0.18 -9.15 10.21
C ALA A 79 -0.25 -10.47 10.89
N LEU A 80 -0.31 -11.57 10.14
CA LEU A 80 -0.67 -12.89 10.68
C LEU A 80 0.54 -13.63 11.23
N ASP A 81 1.73 -13.42 10.65
CA ASP A 81 2.98 -14.04 11.10
C ASP A 81 3.51 -13.39 12.39
N SER A 82 3.14 -12.14 12.66
CA SER A 82 3.47 -11.43 13.91
C SER A 82 2.64 -11.91 15.11
N VAL A 83 1.55 -12.66 14.89
CA VAL A 83 0.89 -13.46 15.91
C VAL A 83 1.54 -14.83 15.92
N SER A 84 2.68 -14.98 16.62
CA SER A 84 3.26 -16.31 16.83
C SER A 84 2.20 -17.18 17.53
N PRO A 85 1.62 -18.20 16.86
CA PRO A 85 0.89 -19.20 17.59
C PRO A 85 1.92 -19.87 18.50
N ARG A 86 1.57 -20.05 19.78
CA ARG A 86 2.37 -20.94 20.63
C ARG A 86 2.53 -22.23 19.85
N MET A 87 3.77 -22.73 19.76
CA MET A 87 4.13 -23.94 19.01
C MET A 87 3.29 -25.17 19.42
N GLU A 88 2.53 -25.05 20.51
CA GLU A 88 1.62 -26.03 21.11
C GLU A 88 0.21 -26.05 20.47
N ASP A 89 -0.19 -25.03 19.69
CA ASP A 89 -1.57 -24.88 19.15
C ASP A 89 -1.69 -25.14 17.63
N LEU A 90 -0.59 -25.44 16.92
CA LEU A 90 -0.62 -25.71 15.48
C LEU A 90 -0.94 -27.19 15.20
N ASP A 91 -2.21 -27.47 14.88
CA ASP A 91 -2.60 -28.75 14.30
C ASP A 91 -2.08 -28.85 12.86
N LEU A 92 -0.95 -29.54 12.72
CA LEU A 92 -0.21 -29.70 11.47
C LEU A 92 -1.02 -30.44 10.37
N GLU A 93 -2.06 -31.18 10.75
CA GLU A 93 -2.97 -31.85 9.81
C GLU A 93 -3.92 -30.86 9.12
N ALA A 94 -4.32 -29.78 9.79
CA ALA A 94 -5.26 -28.79 9.22
C ALA A 94 -4.61 -27.92 8.13
N LEU A 95 -3.29 -27.70 8.22
CA LEU A 95 -2.50 -26.95 7.23
C LEU A 95 -2.18 -27.77 5.96
N ALA A 96 -2.25 -29.09 6.05
CA ALA A 96 -1.95 -30.01 4.95
C ALA A 96 -3.19 -30.41 4.12
N ALA A 97 -4.38 -29.88 4.44
CA ALA A 97 -5.59 -30.19 3.69
C ALA A 97 -5.45 -29.72 2.22
N PRO A 98 -5.56 -30.62 1.23
CA PRO A 98 -5.48 -30.25 -0.17
C PRO A 98 -6.63 -29.30 -0.51
N PHE A 99 -6.32 -28.19 -1.19
CA PHE A 99 -7.31 -27.34 -1.83
C PHE A 99 -8.10 -28.22 -2.82
N HIS A 100 -9.25 -28.74 -2.39
CA HIS A 100 -10.25 -29.20 -3.33
C HIS A 100 -10.80 -27.94 -4.01
N GLU A 101 -10.29 -27.67 -5.21
CA GLU A 101 -10.92 -26.80 -6.20
C GLU A 101 -12.39 -27.19 -6.33
N ALA A 102 -13.28 -26.36 -5.77
CA ALA A 102 -14.66 -26.32 -6.19
C ALA A 102 -14.78 -25.27 -7.30
N ILE A 103 -14.17 -25.54 -8.46
CA ILE A 103 -14.64 -24.93 -9.70
C ILE A 103 -15.92 -25.69 -10.05
N SER A 104 -17.08 -25.08 -9.77
CA SER A 104 -18.34 -25.57 -10.33
C SER A 104 -18.27 -25.49 -11.86
N PRO A 105 -18.45 -26.60 -12.59
CA PRO A 105 -18.49 -26.54 -14.05
C PRO A 105 -19.81 -25.90 -14.46
N GLY A 106 -19.79 -24.67 -15.00
CA GLY A 106 -20.99 -24.11 -15.64
C GLY A 106 -21.19 -22.60 -15.68
N GLN A 107 -20.17 -21.76 -15.53
CA GLN A 107 -20.32 -20.34 -15.89
C GLN A 107 -19.48 -20.05 -17.13
N GLU A 108 -20.12 -20.01 -18.29
CA GLU A 108 -19.55 -19.41 -19.50
C GLU A 108 -19.16 -17.96 -19.18
N GLU A 109 -17.87 -17.65 -19.27
CA GLU A 109 -17.45 -16.25 -19.27
C GLU A 109 -18.02 -15.56 -20.51
N PRO A 110 -18.68 -14.40 -20.38
CA PRO A 110 -19.12 -13.65 -21.54
C PRO A 110 -17.87 -13.18 -22.32
N PRO A 111 -17.88 -13.25 -23.67
CA PRO A 111 -16.72 -12.87 -24.45
C PRO A 111 -16.37 -11.40 -24.19
N LEU A 112 -15.10 -11.15 -23.91
CA LEU A 112 -14.53 -9.80 -23.80
C LEU A 112 -14.87 -9.03 -25.08
N ARG A 113 -15.78 -8.05 -24.96
CA ARG A 113 -16.03 -7.10 -26.05
C ARG A 113 -14.79 -6.22 -26.20
N TYR A 114 -14.11 -6.37 -27.32
CA TYR A 114 -13.08 -5.45 -27.77
C TYR A 114 -13.70 -4.04 -27.90
N VAL A 115 -13.26 -3.11 -27.06
CA VAL A 115 -13.52 -1.69 -27.23
C VAL A 115 -12.27 -1.12 -27.92
N PRO A 116 -12.35 -0.65 -29.17
CA PRO A 116 -11.22 0.01 -29.81
C PRO A 116 -10.85 1.26 -29.00
N GLU A 117 -9.58 1.40 -28.65
CA GLU A 117 -9.07 2.64 -28.06
C GLU A 117 -9.25 3.77 -29.08
N GLU A 118 -10.10 4.75 -28.76
CA GLU A 118 -10.17 5.96 -29.56
C GLU A 118 -8.90 6.77 -29.33
N SER A 119 -8.08 6.87 -30.39
CA SER A 119 -6.89 7.72 -30.47
C SER A 119 -7.14 9.12 -29.88
N PRO A 120 -6.21 9.67 -29.08
CA PRO A 120 -6.35 11.04 -28.59
C PRO A 120 -6.24 12.04 -29.75
N VAL A 121 -7.37 12.63 -30.11
CA VAL A 121 -7.41 13.81 -30.97
C VAL A 121 -6.75 14.97 -30.23
N SER A 122 -5.59 15.39 -30.72
CA SER A 122 -4.95 16.65 -30.38
C SER A 122 -5.92 17.81 -30.67
N VAL A 123 -6.41 18.48 -29.63
CA VAL A 123 -7.12 19.76 -29.77
C VAL A 123 -6.41 20.81 -28.93
N GLN A 124 -5.27 21.29 -29.46
CA GLN A 124 -5.02 22.72 -29.46
C GLN A 124 -6.03 23.35 -30.43
N GLU A 125 -6.54 24.54 -30.08
CA GLU A 125 -7.50 25.38 -30.84
C GLU A 125 -9.00 25.15 -30.63
N ALA A 126 -9.51 25.73 -29.54
CA ALA A 126 -10.84 26.33 -29.51
C ALA A 126 -10.86 27.53 -28.53
N ARG A 127 -10.04 28.54 -28.81
CA ARG A 127 -10.22 29.91 -28.30
C ARG A 127 -10.56 30.79 -29.50
N LEU A 128 -11.84 30.94 -29.79
CA LEU A 128 -12.44 32.20 -30.23
C LEU A 128 -13.97 32.02 -30.25
N LEU A 129 -14.68 33.06 -29.82
CA LEU A 129 -16.14 33.20 -29.75
C LEU A 129 -16.79 32.74 -28.44
N GLN A 130 -16.50 33.46 -27.35
CA GLN A 130 -17.52 34.15 -26.53
C GLN A 130 -16.98 35.49 -26.05
#